data_AF-A0A8K9UMJ3-F1
#
_entry.id   AF-A0A8K9UMJ3-F1
#
_cell.length_a   1.000
_cell.length_b   1.000
_cell.length_c   1.000
_cell.angle_alpha   90.00
_cell.angle_beta   90.00
_cell.angle_gamma   90.00
#
_symmetry.space_group_name_H-M   'P 1'
#
loop_
_entity.id
_entity.type
_entity.pdbx_description
1 polymer ?
#
loop_
_entity_poly.entity_id
_entity_poly.type
_entity_poly.pdbx_seq_one_letter_code
_entity_poly.pdbx_strand_id
1 'polypeptide(L)'
;MLFNRSLPTPARPSSINTLDGSDLEYVDNYKYLGVWLDCKLSFQTQIKHLQSKIKSGIGFLFRNKASFTHAEIEFLSLINVTSPFSLFCFHFQHYITDNGSPDPVTPMGDPVLQPLHWCVCVSNLPSSSSSSSQDNMPQTPLLTGMLVSRGYNNKNLYQSPNQTKEEGYGNAGLCYRDNALVSGSLEALIHHLVPSMDYYPDMTYSFTFLLSSRLFIHPYELMSKVCHLCVEQQRLSDPQADKMRIRKLAPRILQLLQEWTETFPYDYRDERMMRSLKELTQRMASGDELYRKVVHQMIQVLIRKLTTLSQYEEALVKVNATATDRLTVLKAKPQAIQRDMLSVCNDPFTVAQQLTHIELERLSYIGPEEFIQAFEKKDPLDNDKSCFIDHKKTSNLEAYVEWFNRLSFMVATEICMPVKKKKQRARVMEFFIDVARECFNIGNFNSLMAIISGMNMSPVSRLKKTWSKVKTDKFDILELQMDPSGNFYNYRTAFRGATQRSRTANSTREKIVIPFFSLLIKDIYFLNEGCSNRMQNGHVNFEKFWEMAKRVSEFMVWKKVECPFEKDRKILQYLLTAPVFSEDTLCLASYDSEGPENNMEKDRWKSLRYVPSPG
;
A
#
# COMPACT_ATOMS: atom_id res chain seq x y z
N MET A 1 -20.77 22.95 12.35
CA MET A 1 -22.05 22.22 12.38
C MET A 1 -22.21 21.65 13.78
N LEU A 2 -23.23 22.11 14.52
CA LEU A 2 -23.60 21.59 15.84
C LEU A 2 -24.49 20.36 15.63
N PHE A 3 -24.10 19.19 16.14
CA PHE A 3 -25.03 18.07 16.29
C PHE A 3 -24.83 17.35 17.62
N ASN A 4 -25.98 16.85 18.08
CA ASN A 4 -26.44 16.70 19.46
C ASN A 4 -25.91 15.43 20.15
N ARG A 5 -25.92 15.43 21.48
CA ARG A 5 -25.51 14.32 22.34
C ARG A 5 -26.43 13.10 22.21
N SER A 6 -25.83 11.92 22.42
CA SER A 6 -26.40 10.71 23.05
C SER A 6 -27.61 10.05 22.37
N LEU A 7 -27.33 8.99 21.60
CA LEU A 7 -28.20 7.80 21.60
C LEU A 7 -27.80 6.91 22.79
N PRO A 8 -28.74 6.31 23.54
CA PRO A 8 -28.41 5.37 24.60
C PRO A 8 -27.76 4.13 23.99
N THR A 9 -26.68 3.66 24.63
CA THR A 9 -26.14 2.32 24.40
C THR A 9 -27.29 1.30 24.57
N PRO A 10 -27.43 0.29 23.69
CA PRO A 10 -28.39 -0.79 23.91
C PRO A 10 -28.19 -1.38 25.32
N ALA A 11 -29.29 -1.74 25.99
CA ALA A 11 -29.21 -2.31 27.34
C ALA A 11 -28.31 -3.56 27.33
N ARG A 12 -27.24 -3.52 28.14
CA ARG A 12 -26.29 -4.63 28.32
C ARG A 12 -27.03 -5.85 28.88
N PRO A 13 -26.85 -7.05 28.33
CA PRO A 13 -27.16 -8.28 29.08
C PRO A 13 -26.34 -8.27 30.37
N SER A 14 -26.97 -8.55 31.52
CA SER A 14 -26.36 -8.33 32.83
C SER A 14 -25.19 -9.26 33.14
N SER A 15 -25.06 -10.39 32.44
CA SER A 15 -23.94 -11.33 32.56
C SER A 15 -24.10 -12.43 31.50
N ILE A 16 -23.04 -12.78 30.76
CA ILE A 16 -23.00 -14.03 29.97
C ILE A 16 -22.03 -14.95 30.70
N ASN A 17 -22.53 -16.08 31.17
CA ASN A 17 -21.77 -16.96 32.06
C ASN A 17 -21.37 -18.22 31.30
N THR A 18 -20.17 -18.71 31.55
CA THR A 18 -19.77 -20.06 31.18
C THR A 18 -20.62 -21.09 31.94
N LEU A 19 -20.61 -22.34 31.47
CA LEU A 19 -21.31 -23.47 32.11
C LEU A 19 -20.87 -23.73 33.57
N ASP A 20 -19.70 -23.24 33.97
CA ASP A 20 -19.18 -23.31 35.35
C ASP A 20 -19.49 -22.06 36.20
N GLY A 21 -20.31 -21.12 35.68
CA GLY A 21 -20.79 -19.96 36.41
C GLY A 21 -19.83 -18.76 36.42
N SER A 22 -18.77 -18.79 35.62
CA SER A 22 -17.82 -17.68 35.47
C SER A 22 -18.37 -16.62 34.52
N ASP A 23 -18.31 -15.34 34.89
CA ASP A 23 -18.66 -14.25 33.97
C ASP A 23 -17.65 -14.19 32.82
N LEU A 24 -18.13 -14.22 31.57
CA LEU A 24 -17.31 -13.99 30.39
C LEU A 24 -17.01 -12.49 30.25
N GLU A 25 -15.73 -12.14 30.20
CA GLU A 25 -15.32 -10.78 29.85
C GLU A 25 -15.71 -10.48 28.40
N TYR A 26 -16.52 -9.42 28.21
CA TYR A 26 -16.77 -8.84 26.90
C TYR A 26 -15.50 -8.19 26.38
N VAL A 27 -15.01 -8.65 25.22
CA VAL A 27 -13.88 -8.02 24.53
C VAL A 27 -14.46 -7.01 23.53
N ASP A 28 -14.55 -5.75 23.97
CA ASP A 28 -15.27 -4.69 23.25
C ASP A 28 -14.58 -4.20 21.96
N ASN A 29 -13.35 -4.60 21.65
CA ASN A 29 -12.63 -4.09 20.49
C ASN A 29 -11.56 -5.06 19.94
N TYR A 30 -11.83 -5.63 18.77
CA TYR A 30 -10.80 -6.13 17.85
C TYR A 30 -10.43 -5.03 16.84
N LYS A 31 -10.13 -3.81 17.30
CA LYS A 31 -10.03 -2.63 16.42
C LYS A 31 -8.87 -2.65 15.40
N TYR A 32 -7.81 -3.45 15.61
CA TYR A 32 -6.56 -3.28 14.85
C TYR A 32 -5.85 -4.56 14.40
N LEU A 33 -6.57 -5.66 14.21
CA LEU A 33 -5.97 -6.92 13.78
C LEU A 33 -5.46 -6.94 12.32
N GLY A 34 -5.65 -5.84 11.58
CA GLY A 34 -5.18 -5.68 10.20
C GLY A 34 -4.13 -4.58 9.97
N VAL A 35 -3.50 -4.04 11.03
CA VAL A 35 -2.60 -2.87 10.88
C VAL A 35 -1.13 -3.25 10.74
N TRP A 36 -0.75 -4.46 11.13
CA TRP A 36 0.61 -4.93 10.89
C TRP A 36 0.71 -5.36 9.44
N LEU A 37 1.45 -4.63 8.63
CA LEU A 37 1.89 -5.18 7.35
C LEU A 37 3.05 -6.15 7.65
N ASP A 38 2.95 -7.39 7.18
CA ASP A 38 4.14 -8.23 7.04
C ASP A 38 5.12 -7.45 6.14
N CYS A 39 6.39 -7.31 6.56
CA CYS A 39 7.40 -6.58 5.79
C CYS A 39 7.60 -7.15 4.39
N LYS A 40 7.28 -8.43 4.18
CA LYS A 40 7.28 -9.07 2.86
C LYS A 40 6.01 -8.81 2.05
N LEU A 41 5.08 -8.04 2.59
CA LEU A 41 3.70 -7.88 2.10
C LEU A 41 2.95 -9.23 1.95
N SER A 42 3.53 -10.31 2.47
CA SER A 42 2.91 -11.61 2.54
C SER A 42 1.95 -11.62 3.71
N PHE A 43 0.70 -11.21 3.49
CA PHE A 43 -0.38 -11.35 4.47
C PHE A 43 -0.46 -12.79 5.06
N GLN A 44 0.15 -13.77 4.40
CA GLN A 44 0.26 -15.18 4.77
C GLN A 44 0.81 -15.47 6.18
N THR A 45 1.87 -14.78 6.66
CA THR A 45 2.45 -15.09 7.99
C THR A 45 1.51 -14.70 9.12
N GLN A 46 0.92 -13.51 9.02
CA GLN A 46 -0.05 -13.03 9.99
C GLN A 46 -1.36 -13.80 9.94
N ILE A 47 -1.79 -14.20 8.75
CA ILE A 47 -2.96 -15.06 8.63
C ILE A 47 -2.67 -16.44 9.24
N LYS A 48 -1.50 -17.03 9.01
CA LYS A 48 -1.12 -18.31 9.66
C LYS A 48 -1.08 -18.17 11.19
N HIS A 49 -0.58 -17.04 11.70
CA HIS A 49 -0.58 -16.75 13.13
C HIS A 49 -2.00 -16.55 13.68
N LEU A 50 -2.87 -15.85 12.94
CA LEU A 50 -4.29 -15.70 13.27
C LEU A 50 -5.02 -17.03 13.25
N GLN A 51 -4.81 -17.84 12.21
CA GLN A 51 -5.31 -19.21 12.11
C GLN A 51 -4.80 -20.07 13.27
N SER A 52 -3.54 -19.92 13.68
CA SER A 52 -2.97 -20.62 14.83
C SER A 52 -3.65 -20.22 16.15
N LYS A 53 -3.86 -18.91 16.38
CA LYS A 53 -4.60 -18.40 17.55
C LYS A 53 -6.06 -18.86 17.55
N ILE A 54 -6.73 -18.79 16.40
CA ILE A 54 -8.12 -19.26 16.23
C ILE A 54 -8.19 -20.78 16.46
N LYS A 55 -7.28 -21.58 15.87
CA LYS A 55 -7.19 -23.03 16.12
C LYS A 55 -6.89 -23.37 17.58
N SER A 56 -6.05 -22.57 18.25
CA SER A 56 -5.77 -22.72 19.67
C SER A 56 -7.00 -22.41 20.54
N GLY A 57 -7.73 -21.33 20.23
CA GLY A 57 -8.98 -20.96 20.90
C GLY A 57 -10.10 -21.98 20.68
N ILE A 58 -10.29 -22.44 19.44
CA ILE A 58 -11.25 -23.50 19.10
C ILE A 58 -10.84 -24.82 19.76
N GLY A 59 -9.55 -25.17 19.73
CA GLY A 59 -9.04 -26.39 20.36
C GLY A 59 -9.13 -26.36 21.89
N PHE A 60 -9.19 -25.18 22.50
CA PHE A 60 -9.52 -24.99 23.91
C PHE A 60 -11.02 -25.21 24.17
N LEU A 61 -11.89 -24.63 23.34
CA LEU A 61 -13.35 -24.80 23.42
C LEU A 61 -13.79 -26.26 23.18
N PHE A 62 -13.16 -26.94 22.22
CA PHE A 62 -13.42 -28.34 21.89
C PHE A 62 -13.00 -29.30 23.01
N ARG A 63 -11.85 -29.03 23.66
CA ARG A 63 -11.37 -29.82 24.81
C ARG A 63 -12.22 -29.65 26.06
N ASN A 64 -12.93 -28.53 26.18
CA ASN A 64 -13.83 -28.23 27.29
C ASN A 64 -15.31 -28.56 27.00
N LYS A 65 -15.59 -29.39 25.97
CA LYS A 65 -16.93 -29.91 25.63
C LYS A 65 -18.04 -28.84 25.55
N ALA A 66 -17.75 -27.68 25.00
CA ALA A 66 -18.81 -26.79 24.53
C ALA A 66 -19.45 -27.43 23.28
N SER A 67 -20.78 -27.67 23.31
CA SER A 67 -21.50 -28.17 22.15
C SER A 67 -21.63 -27.05 21.12
N PHE A 68 -20.93 -27.21 19.99
CA PHE A 68 -21.08 -26.32 18.85
C PHE A 68 -22.45 -26.53 18.18
N THR A 69 -23.12 -25.44 17.85
CA THR A 69 -24.30 -25.42 16.98
C THR A 69 -23.93 -25.85 15.55
N HIS A 70 -24.94 -26.24 14.76
CA HIS A 70 -24.70 -26.75 13.41
C HIS A 70 -24.02 -25.70 12.49
N ALA A 71 -24.32 -24.42 12.70
CA ALA A 71 -23.72 -23.27 12.01
C ALA A 71 -22.24 -23.06 12.41
N GLU A 72 -21.88 -23.32 13.66
CA GLU A 72 -20.49 -23.24 14.12
C GLU A 72 -19.64 -24.38 13.55
N ILE A 73 -20.22 -25.58 13.39
CA ILE A 73 -19.55 -26.71 12.72
C ILE A 73 -19.34 -26.41 11.21
N GLU A 74 -20.31 -25.76 10.57
CA GLU A 74 -20.22 -25.34 9.17
C GLU A 74 -19.14 -24.26 8.98
N PHE A 75 -19.10 -23.25 9.86
CA PHE A 75 -18.03 -22.23 9.94
C PHE A 75 -16.64 -22.85 10.14
N LEU A 76 -16.51 -23.86 11.01
CA LEU A 76 -15.26 -24.59 11.25
C LEU A 76 -14.81 -25.41 10.02
N SER A 77 -15.74 -25.92 9.22
CA SER A 77 -15.42 -26.66 7.99
C SER A 77 -14.95 -25.74 6.86
N LEU A 78 -15.51 -24.53 6.76
CA LEU A 78 -15.08 -23.47 5.83
C LEU A 78 -13.65 -22.96 6.12
N ILE A 79 -13.23 -22.99 7.39
CA ILE A 79 -11.86 -22.65 7.82
C ILE A 79 -10.80 -23.62 7.28
N ASN A 80 -11.18 -24.88 7.04
CA ASN A 80 -10.25 -25.91 6.55
C ASN A 80 -10.11 -25.96 5.03
N VAL A 81 -11.02 -25.36 4.26
CA VAL A 81 -11.10 -25.53 2.79
C VAL A 81 -10.78 -24.25 2.00
N THR A 82 -10.77 -23.07 2.65
CA THR A 82 -10.60 -21.79 1.96
C THR A 82 -9.20 -21.18 2.15
N SER A 83 -8.74 -20.45 1.12
CA SER A 83 -7.48 -19.68 1.14
C SER A 83 -7.39 -18.80 2.40
N PRO A 84 -6.20 -18.65 3.01
CA PRO A 84 -6.01 -17.90 4.25
C PRO A 84 -6.68 -16.50 4.23
N PHE A 85 -6.68 -15.84 3.06
CA PHE A 85 -7.24 -14.51 2.90
C PHE A 85 -8.78 -14.48 2.72
N SER A 86 -9.37 -15.56 2.21
CA SER A 86 -10.83 -15.72 2.11
C SER A 86 -11.47 -15.79 3.51
N LEU A 87 -10.74 -16.35 4.48
CA LEU A 87 -11.15 -16.39 5.88
C LEU A 87 -11.25 -15.00 6.54
N PHE A 88 -10.32 -14.12 6.17
CA PHE A 88 -10.28 -12.74 6.64
C PHE A 88 -11.48 -11.92 6.13
N CYS A 89 -11.92 -12.18 4.89
CA CYS A 89 -13.07 -11.49 4.28
C CYS A 89 -14.42 -12.07 4.74
N PHE A 90 -14.53 -13.40 4.92
CA PHE A 90 -15.78 -14.05 5.35
C PHE A 90 -16.20 -13.59 6.76
N HIS A 91 -15.23 -13.43 7.67
CA HIS A 91 -15.51 -12.92 9.02
C HIS A 91 -15.92 -11.44 9.02
N PHE A 92 -15.44 -10.65 8.05
CA PHE A 92 -15.74 -9.23 7.91
C PHE A 92 -17.12 -8.97 7.28
N GLN A 93 -17.59 -9.87 6.39
CA GLN A 93 -18.90 -9.75 5.74
C GLN A 93 -20.05 -10.17 6.67
N HIS A 94 -19.91 -11.27 7.42
CA HIS A 94 -20.96 -11.77 8.32
C HIS A 94 -21.26 -10.83 9.50
N TYR A 95 -20.25 -10.08 9.96
CA TYR A 95 -20.39 -9.11 11.05
C TYR A 95 -21.15 -7.83 10.62
N ILE A 96 -21.26 -7.57 9.30
CA ILE A 96 -21.95 -6.40 8.75
C ILE A 96 -23.44 -6.68 8.54
N THR A 97 -23.83 -7.94 8.28
CA THR A 97 -25.24 -8.31 8.03
C THR A 97 -26.10 -8.45 9.28
N ASP A 98 -25.51 -8.76 10.46
CA ASP A 98 -26.27 -8.93 11.71
C ASP A 98 -26.61 -7.61 12.46
N ASN A 99 -26.20 -6.45 11.94
CA ASN A 99 -26.47 -5.14 12.55
C ASN A 99 -27.54 -4.30 11.81
N GLY A 100 -28.37 -4.93 10.96
CA GLY A 100 -29.60 -4.33 10.44
C GLY A 100 -30.74 -4.47 11.46
N SER A 101 -31.31 -3.34 11.88
CA SER A 101 -32.47 -3.25 12.78
C SER A 101 -33.62 -4.21 12.40
N PRO A 102 -34.27 -4.90 13.35
CA PRO A 102 -35.55 -5.57 13.10
C PRO A 102 -36.71 -4.57 13.26
N ASP A 103 -37.57 -4.50 12.25
CA ASP A 103 -38.90 -3.87 12.38
C ASP A 103 -39.82 -4.69 13.32
N PRO A 104 -40.78 -4.07 14.02
CA PRO A 104 -41.55 -4.73 15.08
C PRO A 104 -42.69 -5.62 14.54
N VAL A 105 -42.84 -6.75 15.21
CA VAL A 105 -43.78 -7.87 14.98
C VAL A 105 -45.25 -7.49 15.14
N THR A 106 -46.13 -8.07 14.32
CA THR A 106 -47.43 -8.65 14.76
C THR A 106 -47.83 -9.83 13.85
N PRO A 107 -48.64 -10.80 14.34
CA PRO A 107 -48.42 -12.22 14.09
C PRO A 107 -49.45 -12.85 13.14
N MET A 108 -49.07 -13.96 12.49
CA MET A 108 -49.83 -15.21 12.32
C MET A 108 -49.29 -16.03 11.13
N GLY A 109 -48.86 -17.26 11.40
CA GLY A 109 -48.75 -18.34 10.40
C GLY A 109 -47.33 -18.77 10.01
N ASP A 110 -46.84 -19.82 10.65
CA ASP A 110 -45.84 -20.76 10.11
C ASP A 110 -46.57 -22.04 9.64
N PRO A 111 -45.99 -22.95 8.83
CA PRO A 111 -44.63 -22.93 8.24
C PRO A 111 -44.56 -23.36 6.75
N VAL A 112 -43.58 -22.91 5.96
CA VAL A 112 -42.87 -23.75 4.97
C VAL A 112 -41.44 -23.21 4.76
N LEU A 113 -40.47 -24.09 5.01
CA LEU A 113 -39.04 -24.00 4.67
C LEU A 113 -38.78 -23.70 3.19
N GLN A 114 -37.98 -22.67 2.88
CA GLN A 114 -37.04 -22.67 1.75
C GLN A 114 -35.77 -21.86 2.08
N PRO A 115 -34.56 -22.42 1.96
CA PRO A 115 -33.31 -21.68 2.13
C PRO A 115 -32.96 -20.93 0.84
N LEU A 116 -32.80 -19.61 0.93
CA LEU A 116 -32.20 -18.79 -0.14
C LEU A 116 -30.68 -19.00 -0.16
N HIS A 117 -30.26 -19.98 -0.96
CA HIS A 117 -28.88 -20.17 -1.39
C HIS A 117 -28.42 -18.99 -2.27
N TRP A 118 -27.42 -18.23 -1.84
CA TRP A 118 -26.62 -17.40 -2.74
C TRP A 118 -25.33 -18.16 -3.08
N CYS A 119 -25.36 -18.83 -4.23
CA CYS A 119 -24.29 -19.67 -4.75
C CYS A 119 -23.16 -18.81 -5.36
N VAL A 120 -21.92 -19.20 -5.06
CA VAL A 120 -20.70 -18.78 -5.76
C VAL A 120 -20.72 -19.40 -7.17
N CYS A 121 -20.88 -18.59 -8.21
CA CYS A 121 -20.78 -19.07 -9.58
C CYS A 121 -19.32 -19.17 -10.04
N VAL A 122 -18.78 -20.39 -10.00
CA VAL A 122 -17.80 -20.86 -10.97
C VAL A 122 -18.57 -21.48 -12.14
N SER A 123 -18.34 -20.99 -13.37
CA SER A 123 -18.16 -21.77 -14.63
C SER A 123 -18.72 -21.11 -15.90
N ASN A 124 -17.89 -21.20 -16.95
CA ASN A 124 -18.11 -21.28 -18.40
C ASN A 124 -19.41 -20.73 -19.07
N LEU A 125 -19.16 -19.92 -20.12
CA LEU A 125 -20.02 -19.43 -21.24
C LEU A 125 -21.10 -20.43 -21.78
N PRO A 126 -22.20 -19.97 -22.44
CA PRO A 126 -22.17 -19.03 -23.58
C PRO A 126 -23.25 -17.94 -23.69
N SER A 127 -22.94 -16.96 -24.55
CA SER A 127 -23.76 -15.93 -25.22
C SER A 127 -25.27 -15.82 -24.90
N SER A 128 -25.69 -14.67 -24.36
CA SER A 128 -26.69 -13.77 -24.97
C SER A 128 -26.91 -12.52 -24.10
N SER A 129 -27.32 -11.46 -24.78
CA SER A 129 -27.54 -10.09 -24.34
C SER A 129 -28.48 -9.91 -23.14
N SER A 130 -28.07 -9.11 -22.15
CA SER A 130 -28.83 -7.93 -21.68
C SER A 130 -28.16 -7.27 -20.47
N SER A 131 -28.18 -5.94 -20.47
CA SER A 131 -27.71 -4.98 -19.48
C SER A 131 -28.30 -5.14 -18.08
N SER A 132 -27.47 -5.05 -17.02
CA SER A 132 -27.84 -4.42 -15.75
C SER A 132 -26.63 -4.19 -14.82
N SER A 133 -26.50 -2.94 -14.40
CA SER A 133 -25.78 -2.33 -13.28
C SER A 133 -25.17 -3.27 -12.22
N GLN A 134 -23.85 -3.23 -12.06
CA GLN A 134 -23.15 -3.78 -10.88
C GLN A 134 -22.91 -2.67 -9.84
N ASP A 135 -23.43 -2.87 -8.63
CA ASP A 135 -23.13 -2.06 -7.45
C ASP A 135 -21.67 -2.28 -7.01
N ASN A 136 -20.86 -1.23 -7.07
CA ASN A 136 -19.45 -1.24 -6.68
C ASN A 136 -19.27 -0.93 -5.18
N MET A 137 -18.43 -1.71 -4.48
CA MET A 137 -17.97 -1.38 -3.13
C MET A 137 -17.28 -0.02 -3.07
N PRO A 138 -17.41 0.76 -1.98
CA PRO A 138 -16.76 2.05 -1.81
C PRO A 138 -15.22 1.89 -1.76
N GLN A 139 -14.56 2.28 -2.84
CA GLN A 139 -13.10 2.30 -3.01
C GLN A 139 -12.47 3.59 -2.45
N THR A 140 -11.14 3.66 -2.36
CA THR A 140 -10.45 4.96 -2.21
C THR A 140 -10.97 5.90 -3.27
N PRO A 141 -11.47 7.06 -2.87
CA PRO A 141 -12.11 7.97 -3.79
C PRO A 141 -11.11 8.44 -4.84
N LEU A 142 -11.42 8.08 -6.08
CA LEU A 142 -10.84 8.59 -7.30
C LEU A 142 -11.30 10.04 -7.49
N LEU A 143 -10.43 10.91 -7.96
CA LEU A 143 -10.89 12.10 -8.68
C LEU A 143 -9.86 12.55 -9.72
N THR A 144 -10.36 12.72 -10.94
CA THR A 144 -9.66 13.19 -12.14
C THR A 144 -8.94 14.50 -11.87
N GLY A 145 -7.62 14.54 -12.08
CA GLY A 145 -6.87 15.79 -12.14
C GLY A 145 -5.42 15.68 -11.69
N MET A 146 -4.54 15.28 -12.61
CA MET A 146 -3.30 15.99 -13.01
C MET A 146 -2.74 15.42 -14.34
N LEU A 147 -3.63 15.11 -15.28
CA LEU A 147 -3.37 15.37 -16.69
C LEU A 147 -4.24 16.55 -17.03
N VAL A 148 -3.66 17.60 -17.62
CA VAL A 148 -4.39 18.78 -18.09
C VAL A 148 -5.61 18.29 -18.87
N SER A 149 -6.80 18.50 -18.32
CA SER A 149 -8.05 18.28 -19.04
C SER A 149 -8.15 19.40 -20.08
N ARG A 150 -7.44 19.25 -21.20
CA ARG A 150 -7.95 19.76 -22.47
C ARG A 150 -8.95 18.71 -22.92
N GLY A 151 -10.20 19.12 -23.03
CA GLY A 151 -11.33 18.26 -23.33
C GLY A 151 -11.03 17.28 -24.47
N TYR A 152 -11.63 16.11 -24.35
CA TYR A 152 -11.76 15.14 -25.43
C TYR A 152 -12.28 15.83 -26.70
N ASN A 153 -11.35 16.24 -27.55
CA ASN A 153 -11.61 16.63 -28.92
C ASN A 153 -10.53 15.93 -29.75
N ASN A 154 -10.75 14.64 -30.01
CA ASN A 154 -10.14 13.94 -31.13
C ASN A 154 -10.71 14.54 -32.43
N LYS A 155 -10.25 15.73 -32.79
CA LYS A 155 -10.26 16.18 -34.19
C LYS A 155 -8.89 15.88 -34.74
N ASN A 156 -8.68 14.64 -35.16
CA ASN A 156 -7.79 14.23 -36.25
C ASN A 156 -7.71 12.70 -36.28
N LEU A 157 -8.73 12.07 -36.85
CA LEU A 157 -8.57 10.86 -37.66
C LEU A 157 -9.80 10.71 -38.56
N TYR A 158 -9.49 10.59 -39.85
CA TYR A 158 -10.34 10.46 -41.01
C TYR A 158 -11.62 9.65 -40.76
N GLN A 159 -12.77 10.29 -40.96
CA GLN A 159 -13.93 9.60 -41.53
C GLN A 159 -13.72 9.55 -43.05
N SER A 160 -13.58 8.35 -43.59
CA SER A 160 -14.09 8.05 -44.92
C SER A 160 -15.07 6.87 -44.78
N PRO A 161 -16.34 7.03 -45.18
CA PRO A 161 -17.29 5.94 -45.20
C PRO A 161 -17.01 5.10 -46.45
N ASN A 162 -16.40 3.94 -46.26
CA ASN A 162 -16.68 2.68 -46.98
C ASN A 162 -15.58 1.67 -46.72
N GLN A 163 -16.00 0.49 -46.29
CA GLN A 163 -15.19 -0.71 -46.22
C GLN A 163 -14.65 -1.05 -47.61
N THR A 164 -13.32 -1.05 -47.75
CA THR A 164 -12.63 -2.01 -48.62
C THR A 164 -11.21 -2.21 -48.11
N LYS A 165 -10.80 -3.48 -48.09
CA LYS A 165 -9.51 -3.99 -47.63
C LYS A 165 -8.32 -3.18 -48.18
N GLU A 166 -7.50 -2.62 -47.29
CA GLU A 166 -6.09 -2.37 -47.56
C GLU A 166 -5.24 -2.89 -46.39
N GLU A 167 -4.29 -3.75 -46.73
CA GLU A 167 -3.35 -4.39 -45.82
C GLU A 167 -2.31 -3.38 -45.32
N GLY A 168 -2.36 -3.07 -44.03
CA GLY A 168 -1.33 -2.32 -43.32
C GLY A 168 -1.12 -2.92 -41.93
N TYR A 169 0.05 -3.52 -41.70
CA TYR A 169 0.46 -4.30 -40.53
C TYR A 169 0.46 -3.56 -39.15
N GLY A 170 -0.18 -2.40 -39.01
CA GLY A 170 0.00 -1.52 -37.84
C GLY A 170 -1.03 -1.61 -36.70
N ASN A 171 -2.23 -2.13 -36.94
CA ASN A 171 -3.35 -2.04 -35.98
C ASN A 171 -4.12 -3.35 -35.77
N ALA A 172 -3.64 -4.46 -36.35
CA ALA A 172 -4.26 -5.77 -36.20
C ALA A 172 -3.98 -6.32 -34.79
N GLY A 173 -4.79 -5.93 -33.80
CA GLY A 173 -4.70 -6.49 -32.45
C GLY A 173 -5.09 -5.56 -31.31
N LEU A 174 -5.31 -4.26 -31.53
CA LEU A 174 -5.83 -3.35 -30.50
C LEU A 174 -7.36 -3.31 -30.51
N CYS A 175 -7.97 -3.31 -29.34
CA CYS A 175 -9.41 -3.30 -29.15
C CYS A 175 -9.83 -2.06 -28.36
N TYR A 176 -10.71 -1.24 -28.96
CA TYR A 176 -11.23 -0.02 -28.35
C TYR A 176 -12.72 -0.15 -28.01
N ARG A 177 -13.13 0.47 -26.91
CA ARG A 177 -14.54 0.68 -26.52
C ARG A 177 -14.71 2.15 -26.17
N ASP A 178 -15.66 2.83 -26.80
CA ASP A 178 -15.91 4.27 -26.58
C ASP A 178 -14.65 5.15 -26.73
N ASN A 179 -13.83 4.87 -27.75
CA ASN A 179 -12.51 5.48 -27.99
C ASN A 179 -11.44 5.25 -26.91
N ALA A 180 -11.71 4.41 -25.89
CA ALA A 180 -10.73 3.98 -24.90
C ALA A 180 -10.13 2.63 -25.28
N LEU A 181 -8.80 2.48 -25.16
CA LEU A 181 -8.12 1.20 -25.37
C LEU A 181 -8.45 0.25 -24.22
N VAL A 182 -9.12 -0.86 -24.52
CA VAL A 182 -9.57 -1.84 -23.51
C VAL A 182 -8.67 -3.06 -23.47
N SER A 183 -8.18 -3.53 -24.62
CA SER A 183 -7.28 -4.67 -24.69
C SER A 183 -6.47 -4.70 -25.97
N GLY A 184 -5.45 -5.55 -26.01
CA GLY A 184 -4.76 -5.86 -27.24
C GLY A 184 -3.76 -7.00 -27.12
N SER A 185 -3.29 -7.53 -28.26
CA SER A 185 -2.13 -8.43 -28.25
C SER A 185 -0.91 -7.71 -27.68
N LEU A 186 0.01 -8.46 -27.06
CA LEU A 186 1.22 -7.87 -26.48
C LEU A 186 2.03 -7.15 -27.57
N GLU A 187 2.14 -7.76 -28.75
CA GLU A 187 2.82 -7.21 -29.91
C GLU A 187 2.18 -5.89 -30.36
N ALA A 188 0.85 -5.84 -30.51
CA ALA A 188 0.16 -4.62 -30.93
C ALA A 188 0.35 -3.48 -29.93
N LEU A 189 0.36 -3.79 -28.62
CA LEU A 189 0.64 -2.80 -27.57
C LEU A 189 2.09 -2.30 -27.62
N ILE A 190 3.06 -3.19 -27.87
CA ILE A 190 4.47 -2.79 -28.06
C ILE A 190 4.61 -1.87 -29.28
N HIS A 191 3.95 -2.19 -30.40
CA HIS A 191 3.92 -1.32 -31.57
C HIS A 191 3.30 0.04 -31.25
N HIS A 192 2.21 0.07 -30.48
CA HIS A 192 1.54 1.30 -30.06
C HIS A 192 2.37 2.17 -29.09
N LEU A 193 3.38 1.60 -28.42
CA LEU A 193 4.34 2.36 -27.60
C LEU A 193 5.36 3.11 -28.45
N VAL A 194 5.71 2.63 -29.64
CA VAL A 194 6.79 3.22 -30.46
C VAL A 194 6.24 4.39 -31.29
N PRO A 195 6.74 5.64 -31.10
CA PRO A 195 6.34 6.77 -31.92
C PRO A 195 6.56 6.52 -33.41
N SER A 196 5.74 7.17 -34.24
CA SER A 196 5.91 7.21 -35.69
C SER A 196 5.91 8.67 -36.18
N MET A 197 5.90 8.89 -37.50
CA MET A 197 5.85 10.25 -38.08
C MET A 197 4.62 11.04 -37.63
N ASP A 198 3.47 10.37 -37.61
CA ASP A 198 2.17 11.02 -37.40
C ASP A 198 1.57 10.69 -36.03
N TYR A 199 2.25 9.87 -35.24
CA TYR A 199 1.76 9.37 -33.96
C TYR A 199 2.81 9.50 -32.85
N TYR A 200 2.35 9.85 -31.66
CA TYR A 200 3.10 9.77 -30.42
C TYR A 200 2.15 9.20 -29.35
N PRO A 201 2.57 8.20 -28.57
CA PRO A 201 1.72 7.62 -27.53
C PRO A 201 1.39 8.66 -26.47
N ASP A 202 0.12 8.72 -26.05
CA ASP A 202 -0.23 9.63 -24.95
C ASP A 202 0.46 9.21 -23.65
N MET A 203 0.72 10.19 -22.78
CA MET A 203 1.46 9.97 -21.53
C MET A 203 0.82 8.91 -20.63
N THR A 204 -0.51 8.80 -20.66
CA THR A 204 -1.24 7.85 -19.82
C THR A 204 -1.10 6.44 -20.36
N TYR A 205 -1.19 6.26 -21.68
CA TYR A 205 -0.87 5.00 -22.33
C TYR A 205 0.57 4.58 -22.05
N SER A 206 1.54 5.45 -22.32
CA SER A 206 2.97 5.17 -22.10
C SER A 206 3.25 4.76 -20.67
N PHE A 207 2.74 5.52 -19.68
CA PHE A 207 2.88 5.18 -18.27
C PHE A 207 2.22 3.84 -17.94
N THR A 208 0.96 3.64 -18.33
CA THR A 208 0.19 2.41 -18.05
C THR A 208 0.86 1.18 -18.65
N PHE A 209 1.22 1.25 -19.92
CA PHE A 209 1.83 0.15 -20.63
C PHE A 209 3.22 -0.15 -20.06
N LEU A 210 4.10 0.84 -19.93
CA LEU A 210 5.43 0.64 -19.34
C LEU A 210 5.34 0.10 -17.91
N LEU A 211 4.36 0.54 -17.11
CA LEU A 211 4.12 0.03 -15.76
C LEU A 211 3.77 -1.46 -15.77
N SER A 212 2.71 -1.80 -16.52
CA SER A 212 2.10 -3.14 -16.55
C SER A 212 2.86 -4.18 -17.40
N SER A 213 3.67 -3.74 -18.38
CA SER A 213 4.38 -4.62 -19.30
C SER A 213 5.29 -5.59 -18.57
N ARG A 214 5.76 -5.21 -17.36
CA ARG A 214 6.61 -6.04 -16.49
C ARG A 214 5.99 -7.39 -16.14
N LEU A 215 4.65 -7.52 -16.18
CA LEU A 215 3.92 -8.77 -15.96
C LEU A 215 3.93 -9.70 -17.18
N PHE A 216 4.42 -9.23 -18.33
CA PHE A 216 4.32 -9.92 -19.61
C PHE A 216 5.65 -10.02 -20.35
N ILE A 217 6.55 -9.06 -20.14
CA ILE A 217 7.84 -8.94 -20.81
C ILE A 217 8.83 -8.21 -19.91
N HIS A 218 10.06 -8.69 -19.88
CA HIS A 218 11.13 -8.00 -19.17
C HIS A 218 11.43 -6.62 -19.75
N PRO A 219 11.75 -5.59 -18.93
CA PRO A 219 12.08 -4.26 -19.43
C PRO A 219 13.19 -4.23 -20.50
N TYR A 220 14.25 -5.04 -20.33
CA TYR A 220 15.35 -5.11 -21.31
C TYR A 220 14.90 -5.75 -22.64
N GLU A 221 13.98 -6.73 -22.60
CA GLU A 221 13.40 -7.35 -23.81
C GLU A 221 12.44 -6.40 -24.51
N LEU A 222 11.64 -5.67 -23.75
CA LEU A 222 10.78 -4.61 -24.28
C LEU A 222 11.62 -3.53 -24.97
N MET A 223 12.69 -3.05 -24.33
CA MET A 223 13.62 -2.09 -24.93
C MET A 223 14.25 -2.65 -26.22
N SER A 224 14.65 -3.93 -26.23
CA SER A 224 15.17 -4.58 -27.44
C SER A 224 14.16 -4.59 -28.59
N LYS A 225 12.88 -4.90 -28.31
CA LYS A 225 11.79 -4.83 -29.29
C LYS A 225 11.55 -3.40 -29.77
N VAL A 226 11.56 -2.41 -28.86
CA VAL A 226 11.45 -0.98 -29.22
C VAL A 226 12.60 -0.56 -30.14
N CYS A 227 13.84 -0.95 -29.83
CA CYS A 227 15.00 -0.72 -30.68
C CYS A 227 14.82 -1.34 -32.07
N HIS A 228 14.34 -2.59 -32.14
CA HIS A 228 14.08 -3.28 -33.40
C HIS A 228 13.04 -2.53 -34.26
N LEU A 229 11.91 -2.17 -33.67
CA LEU A 229 10.85 -1.42 -34.36
C LEU A 229 11.34 -0.04 -34.84
N CYS A 230 12.16 0.64 -34.05
CA CYS A 230 12.79 1.90 -34.48
C CYS A 230 13.68 1.70 -35.72
N VAL A 231 14.39 0.57 -35.82
CA VAL A 231 15.26 0.24 -36.96
C VAL A 231 14.44 -0.18 -38.17
N GLU A 232 13.38 -0.95 -38.00
CA GLU A 232 12.49 -1.33 -39.10
C GLU A 232 11.82 -0.12 -39.74
N GLN A 233 11.34 0.83 -38.93
CA GLN A 233 10.77 2.09 -39.43
C GLN A 233 11.77 2.91 -40.26
N GLN A 234 13.08 2.68 -40.09
CA GLN A 234 14.14 3.35 -40.84
C GLN A 234 14.50 2.65 -42.16
N ARG A 235 14.14 1.37 -42.35
CA ARG A 235 14.55 0.56 -43.52
C ARG A 235 13.54 0.57 -44.68
N LEU A 236 12.46 1.34 -44.56
CA LEU A 236 11.33 1.27 -45.48
C LEU A 236 11.50 2.10 -46.77
N SER A 237 12.63 2.79 -47.05
CA SER A 237 12.82 3.58 -48.29
C SER A 237 14.29 3.81 -48.71
N ASP A 238 14.47 4.59 -49.78
CA ASP A 238 15.75 5.00 -50.39
C ASP A 238 16.71 5.68 -49.38
N PRO A 239 18.03 5.36 -49.36
CA PRO A 239 19.01 5.88 -48.40
C PRO A 239 19.07 7.41 -48.17
N GLN A 240 18.63 8.23 -49.13
CA GLN A 240 18.51 9.69 -48.91
C GLN A 240 17.21 10.10 -48.20
N ALA A 241 16.10 9.41 -48.47
CA ALA A 241 14.83 9.59 -47.77
C ALA A 241 14.94 9.12 -46.31
N ASP A 242 15.76 8.10 -46.04
CA ASP A 242 16.01 7.56 -44.70
C ASP A 242 16.68 8.59 -43.78
N LYS A 243 17.64 9.39 -44.28
CA LYS A 243 18.28 10.46 -43.48
C LYS A 243 17.27 11.53 -43.02
N MET A 244 16.34 11.92 -43.89
CA MET A 244 15.30 12.89 -43.55
C MET A 244 14.29 12.32 -42.54
N ARG A 245 13.91 11.04 -42.71
CA ARG A 245 13.01 10.35 -41.76
C ARG A 245 13.64 10.18 -40.39
N ILE A 246 14.92 9.77 -40.33
CA ILE A 246 15.68 9.66 -39.08
C ILE A 246 15.68 10.99 -38.33
N ARG A 247 15.92 12.11 -39.03
CA ARG A 247 15.91 13.45 -38.42
C ARG A 247 14.56 13.84 -37.82
N LYS A 248 13.45 13.40 -38.42
CA LYS A 248 12.08 13.68 -37.91
C LYS A 248 11.67 12.72 -36.78
N LEU A 249 12.14 11.48 -36.79
CA LEU A 249 11.76 10.46 -35.81
C LEU A 249 12.60 10.55 -34.53
N ALA A 250 13.89 10.90 -34.67
CA ALA A 250 14.85 11.07 -33.59
C ALA A 250 14.31 11.82 -32.37
N PRO A 251 13.77 13.05 -32.49
CA PRO A 251 13.29 13.78 -31.32
C PRO A 251 12.14 13.07 -30.60
N ARG A 252 11.27 12.35 -31.30
CA ARG A 252 10.14 11.61 -30.70
C ARG A 252 10.61 10.38 -29.94
N ILE A 253 11.52 9.60 -30.50
CA ILE A 253 12.08 8.44 -29.78
C ILE A 253 12.92 8.91 -28.59
N LEU A 254 13.72 9.97 -28.74
CA LEU A 254 14.47 10.54 -27.63
C LEU A 254 13.54 11.04 -26.51
N GLN A 255 12.38 11.61 -26.86
CA GLN A 255 11.35 11.98 -25.88
C GLN A 255 10.80 10.75 -25.14
N LEU A 256 10.44 9.68 -25.85
CA LEU A 256 9.99 8.43 -25.21
C LEU A 256 11.06 7.86 -24.26
N LEU A 257 12.32 7.82 -24.70
CA LEU A 257 13.44 7.34 -23.89
C LEU A 257 13.66 8.22 -22.66
N GLN A 258 13.56 9.54 -22.82
CA GLN A 258 13.64 10.47 -21.70
C GLN A 258 12.53 10.21 -20.68
N GLU A 259 11.27 10.10 -21.13
CA GLU A 259 10.12 9.80 -20.27
C GLU A 259 10.29 8.45 -19.54
N TRP A 260 10.80 7.42 -20.23
CA TRP A 260 11.06 6.12 -19.62
C TRP A 260 12.19 6.20 -18.58
N THR A 261 13.34 6.81 -18.91
CA THR A 261 14.47 6.98 -17.97
C THR A 261 14.11 7.83 -16.76
N GLU A 262 13.20 8.80 -16.91
CA GLU A 262 12.76 9.64 -15.81
C GLU A 262 11.75 8.94 -14.89
N THR A 263 10.87 8.12 -15.45
CA THR A 263 9.76 7.46 -14.74
C THR A 263 10.20 6.15 -14.08
N PHE A 264 11.01 5.35 -14.76
CA PHE A 264 11.45 4.02 -14.31
C PHE A 264 12.98 3.90 -14.32
N PRO A 265 13.70 4.73 -13.53
CA PRO A 265 15.17 4.73 -13.54
C PRO A 265 15.76 3.38 -13.13
N TYR A 266 15.10 2.62 -12.25
CA TYR A 266 15.56 1.32 -11.77
C TYR A 266 15.70 0.25 -12.87
N ASP A 267 14.92 0.34 -13.96
CA ASP A 267 15.06 -0.57 -15.11
C ASP A 267 16.50 -0.53 -15.68
N TYR A 268 17.16 0.62 -15.58
CA TYR A 268 18.49 0.87 -16.12
C TYR A 268 19.64 0.45 -15.18
N ARG A 269 19.34 -0.18 -14.04
CA ARG A 269 20.35 -0.95 -13.28
C ARG A 269 20.74 -2.24 -13.98
N ASP A 270 19.87 -2.77 -14.85
CA ASP A 270 20.20 -3.91 -15.70
C ASP A 270 21.16 -3.48 -16.82
N GLU A 271 22.31 -4.14 -16.91
CA GLU A 271 23.34 -3.81 -17.92
C GLU A 271 22.84 -3.97 -19.36
N ARG A 272 21.92 -4.91 -19.61
CA ARG A 272 21.33 -5.14 -20.93
C ARG A 272 20.42 -3.98 -21.31
N MET A 273 19.62 -3.49 -20.37
CA MET A 273 18.78 -2.31 -20.55
C MET A 273 19.63 -1.07 -20.87
N MET A 274 20.68 -0.84 -20.07
CA MET A 274 21.60 0.29 -20.27
C MET A 274 22.36 0.19 -21.60
N ARG A 275 22.76 -1.01 -22.02
CA ARG A 275 23.41 -1.24 -23.32
C ARG A 275 22.49 -0.91 -24.47
N SER A 276 21.25 -1.41 -24.47
CA SER A 276 20.25 -1.13 -25.49
C SER A 276 19.94 0.37 -25.61
N LEU A 277 19.84 1.07 -24.48
CA LEU A 277 19.68 2.54 -24.46
C LEU A 277 20.85 3.24 -25.17
N LYS A 278 22.10 2.88 -24.83
CA LYS A 278 23.30 3.48 -25.41
C LYS A 278 23.39 3.21 -26.91
N GLU A 279 23.12 1.98 -27.35
CA GLU A 279 23.13 1.61 -28.76
C GLU A 279 22.08 2.39 -29.56
N LEU A 280 20.85 2.49 -29.06
CA LEU A 280 19.78 3.22 -29.74
C LEU A 280 20.10 4.71 -29.81
N THR A 281 20.47 5.33 -28.69
CA THR A 281 20.77 6.77 -28.63
C THR A 281 21.99 7.17 -29.45
N GLN A 282 23.02 6.31 -29.52
CA GLN A 282 24.20 6.54 -30.37
C GLN A 282 23.83 6.58 -31.85
N ARG A 283 22.91 5.72 -32.30
CA ARG A 283 22.40 5.76 -33.69
C ARG A 283 21.67 7.06 -33.98
N MET A 284 20.82 7.53 -33.05
CA MET A 284 20.07 8.79 -33.22
C MET A 284 20.94 10.03 -33.22
N ALA A 285 22.04 10.01 -32.44
CA ALA A 285 23.00 11.12 -32.36
C ALA A 285 24.03 11.11 -33.51
N SER A 286 24.02 10.10 -34.39
CA SER A 286 24.98 10.01 -35.48
C SER A 286 24.69 11.08 -36.56
N GLY A 287 25.55 12.09 -36.64
CA GLY A 287 25.47 13.15 -37.65
C GLY A 287 24.74 14.43 -37.26
N ASP A 288 24.36 14.61 -35.98
CA ASP A 288 23.77 15.86 -35.46
C ASP A 288 24.30 16.21 -34.06
N GLU A 289 24.94 17.38 -33.93
CA GLU A 289 25.54 17.83 -32.66
C GLU A 289 24.48 18.14 -31.59
N LEU A 290 23.28 18.60 -31.99
CA LEU A 290 22.21 18.92 -31.07
C LEU A 290 21.68 17.66 -30.38
N TYR A 291 21.40 16.59 -31.15
CA TYR A 291 20.96 15.32 -30.59
C TYR A 291 22.02 14.66 -29.72
N ARG A 292 23.31 14.83 -30.04
CA ARG A 292 24.41 14.36 -29.19
C ARG A 292 24.38 15.03 -27.81
N LYS A 293 24.13 16.35 -27.75
CA LYS A 293 24.00 17.09 -26.48
C LYS A 293 22.78 16.62 -25.68
N VAL A 294 21.63 16.42 -26.33
CA VAL A 294 20.40 15.91 -25.68
C VAL A 294 20.62 14.52 -25.10
N VAL A 295 21.18 13.58 -25.88
CA VAL A 295 21.49 12.22 -25.43
C VAL A 295 22.46 12.23 -24.25
N HIS A 296 23.54 13.03 -24.35
CA HIS A 296 24.50 13.14 -23.26
C HIS A 296 23.83 13.65 -21.99
N GLN A 297 23.03 14.72 -22.07
CA GLN A 297 22.31 15.27 -20.93
C GLN A 297 21.34 14.23 -20.32
N MET A 298 20.57 13.52 -21.14
CA MET A 298 19.64 12.48 -20.68
C MET A 298 20.36 11.37 -19.92
N ILE A 299 21.45 10.83 -20.49
CA ILE A 299 22.27 9.79 -19.84
C ILE A 299 22.89 10.31 -18.54
N GLN A 300 23.38 11.55 -18.51
CA GLN A 300 23.93 12.16 -17.29
C GLN A 300 22.87 12.31 -16.19
N VAL A 301 21.65 12.73 -16.53
CA VAL A 301 20.53 12.82 -15.58
C VAL A 301 20.19 11.43 -15.03
N LEU A 302 20.10 10.41 -15.89
CA LEU A 302 19.84 9.03 -15.47
C LEU A 302 20.91 8.51 -14.51
N ILE A 303 22.19 8.67 -14.85
CA ILE A 303 23.31 8.22 -13.99
C ILE A 303 23.24 8.93 -12.63
N ARG A 304 23.02 10.25 -12.60
CA ARG A 304 22.87 11.00 -11.34
C ARG A 304 21.72 10.46 -10.49
N LYS A 305 20.54 10.21 -11.11
CA LYS A 305 19.40 9.59 -10.41
C LYS A 305 19.79 8.24 -9.82
N LEU A 306 20.36 7.34 -10.63
CA LEU A 306 20.81 6.01 -10.17
C LEU A 306 21.80 6.08 -9.00
N THR A 307 22.76 7.02 -9.06
CA THR A 307 23.69 7.27 -7.96
C THR A 307 22.98 7.72 -6.68
N THR A 308 22.04 8.66 -6.78
CA THR A 308 21.22 9.11 -5.63
C THR A 308 20.41 7.97 -5.03
N LEU A 309 19.81 7.11 -5.86
CA LEU A 309 19.07 5.92 -5.38
C LEU A 309 19.99 4.97 -4.61
N SER A 310 21.19 4.69 -5.12
CA SER A 310 22.16 3.82 -4.44
C SER A 310 22.68 4.42 -3.12
N GLN A 311 22.94 5.73 -3.09
CA GLN A 311 23.36 6.43 -1.86
C GLN A 311 22.27 6.37 -0.78
N TYR A 312 21.00 6.48 -1.17
CA TYR A 312 19.88 6.36 -0.25
C TYR A 312 19.76 4.94 0.33
N GLU A 313 19.89 3.90 -0.50
CA GLU A 313 19.89 2.51 -0.04
C GLU A 313 21.03 2.25 0.98
N GLU A 314 22.23 2.75 0.71
CA GLU A 314 23.35 2.68 1.66
C GLU A 314 23.07 3.45 2.96
N ALA A 315 22.42 4.61 2.87
CA ALA A 315 22.05 5.41 4.05
C ALA A 315 21.03 4.67 4.92
N LEU A 316 20.04 4.02 4.33
CA LEU A 316 19.08 3.19 5.06
C LEU A 316 19.76 2.06 5.84
N VAL A 317 20.70 1.34 5.20
CA VAL A 317 21.46 0.27 5.86
C VAL A 317 22.26 0.82 7.05
N LYS A 318 22.93 1.97 6.90
CA LYS A 318 23.69 2.62 7.98
C LYS A 318 22.79 3.05 9.14
N VAL A 319 21.61 3.60 8.86
CA VAL A 319 20.62 4.00 9.86
C VAL A 319 20.12 2.78 10.64
N ASN A 320 19.78 1.69 9.95
CA ASN A 320 19.31 0.44 10.57
C ASN A 320 20.39 -0.22 11.42
N ALA A 321 21.65 -0.23 10.97
CA ALA A 321 22.79 -0.69 11.76
C ALA A 321 22.96 0.15 13.04
N THR A 322 22.91 1.48 12.91
CA THR A 322 23.02 2.40 14.07
C THR A 322 21.89 2.19 15.09
N ALA A 323 20.65 1.97 14.62
CA ALA A 323 19.52 1.67 15.49
C ALA A 323 19.70 0.34 16.23
N THR A 324 20.25 -0.68 15.57
CA THR A 324 20.56 -1.99 16.15
C THR A 324 21.66 -1.90 17.20
N ASP A 325 22.72 -1.15 16.93
CA ASP A 325 23.81 -0.92 17.89
C ASP A 325 23.29 -0.22 19.16
N ARG A 326 22.44 0.79 19.01
CA ARG A 326 21.81 1.48 20.15
C ARG A 326 20.93 0.56 20.98
N LEU A 327 20.21 -0.37 20.35
CA LEU A 327 19.42 -1.39 21.07
C LEU A 327 20.33 -2.36 21.85
N THR A 328 21.46 -2.77 21.28
CA THR A 328 22.45 -3.62 21.96
C THR A 328 23.04 -2.91 23.18
N VAL A 329 23.38 -1.62 23.05
CA VAL A 329 23.86 -0.79 24.16
C VAL A 329 22.79 -0.67 25.25
N LEU A 330 21.51 -0.49 24.89
CA LEU A 330 20.41 -0.43 25.85
C LEU A 330 20.28 -1.71 26.68
N LYS A 331 20.41 -2.88 26.03
CA LYS A 331 20.39 -4.18 26.72
C LYS A 331 21.58 -4.36 27.67
N ALA A 332 22.77 -3.93 27.25
CA ALA A 332 23.99 -4.06 28.07
C ALA A 332 24.05 -3.06 29.23
N LYS A 333 23.53 -1.84 29.05
CA LYS A 333 23.56 -0.76 30.05
C LYS A 333 22.19 -0.06 30.14
N PRO A 334 21.21 -0.63 30.87
CA PRO A 334 19.86 -0.06 30.97
C PRO A 334 19.83 1.35 31.58
N GLN A 335 20.81 1.70 32.41
CA GLN A 335 20.95 3.01 33.05
C GLN A 335 21.62 4.08 32.14
N ALA A 336 22.15 3.71 30.98
CA ALA A 336 22.91 4.61 30.10
C ALA A 336 22.04 5.50 29.19
N ILE A 337 20.71 5.45 29.30
CA ILE A 337 19.83 6.27 28.47
C ILE A 337 19.26 7.43 29.27
N GLN A 338 19.82 8.61 29.04
CA GLN A 338 19.34 9.88 29.58
C GLN A 338 18.51 10.70 28.56
N ARG A 339 18.36 10.22 27.31
CA ARG A 339 17.64 10.95 26.26
C ARG A 339 16.41 10.18 25.81
N ASP A 340 15.26 10.59 26.31
CA ASP A 340 13.93 10.22 25.81
C ASP A 340 13.41 11.26 24.80
N MET A 341 12.33 10.96 24.09
CA MET A 341 11.79 11.88 23.09
C MET A 341 11.52 13.29 23.64
N LEU A 342 10.94 13.39 24.84
CA LEU A 342 10.60 14.66 25.48
C LEU A 342 11.83 15.50 25.87
N SER A 343 12.98 14.86 26.11
CA SER A 343 14.26 15.54 26.35
C SER A 343 14.90 16.06 25.06
N VAL A 344 14.59 15.44 23.91
CA VAL A 344 15.10 15.86 22.60
C VAL A 344 14.23 16.97 22.02
N CYS A 345 12.91 16.81 22.08
CA CYS A 345 11.94 17.82 21.67
C CYS A 345 10.65 17.65 22.46
N ASN A 346 10.20 18.73 23.09
CA ASN A 346 8.95 18.79 23.84
C ASN A 346 7.82 19.52 23.09
N ASP A 347 8.06 19.97 21.86
CA ASP A 347 7.06 20.55 20.97
C ASP A 347 6.49 19.50 20.00
N PRO A 348 5.20 19.13 20.12
CA PRO A 348 4.57 18.15 19.24
C PRO A 348 4.56 18.56 17.77
N PHE A 349 4.47 19.86 17.49
CA PHE A 349 4.41 20.39 16.13
C PHE A 349 5.73 20.14 15.38
N THR A 350 6.85 20.49 16.00
CA THR A 350 8.19 20.22 15.45
C THR A 350 8.39 18.73 15.18
N VAL A 351 7.96 17.84 16.08
CA VAL A 351 8.07 16.38 15.87
C VAL A 351 7.24 15.91 14.67
N ALA A 352 6.00 16.36 14.54
CA ALA A 352 5.15 16.02 13.40
C ALA A 352 5.74 16.51 12.07
N GLN A 353 6.41 17.67 12.05
CA GLN A 353 7.15 18.15 10.89
C GLN A 353 8.35 17.26 10.55
N GLN A 354 9.12 16.82 11.56
CA GLN A 354 10.27 15.93 11.32
C GLN A 354 9.83 14.52 10.89
N LEU A 355 8.72 13.99 11.42
CA LEU A 355 8.11 12.77 10.90
C LEU A 355 7.70 12.94 9.44
N THR A 356 7.10 14.08 9.09
CA THR A 356 6.72 14.41 7.71
C THR A 356 7.93 14.48 6.77
N HIS A 357 9.08 15.00 7.23
CA HIS A 357 10.33 14.92 6.47
C HIS A 357 10.73 13.47 6.15
N ILE A 358 10.71 12.59 7.16
CA ILE A 358 11.09 11.18 6.97
C ILE A 358 10.12 10.49 6.01
N GLU A 359 8.82 10.72 6.16
CA GLU A 359 7.79 10.14 5.28
C GLU A 359 7.99 10.59 3.83
N LEU A 360 8.08 11.89 3.57
CA LEU A 360 8.24 12.42 2.21
C LEU A 360 9.57 12.00 1.57
N GLU A 361 10.66 11.96 2.34
CA GLU A 361 11.94 11.43 1.87
C GLU A 361 11.78 9.98 1.41
N ARG A 362 11.27 9.10 2.28
CA ARG A 362 11.12 7.67 1.94
C ARG A 362 10.17 7.44 0.76
N LEU A 363 9.05 8.16 0.71
CA LEU A 363 8.09 8.09 -0.40
C LEU A 363 8.73 8.49 -1.73
N SER A 364 9.63 9.48 -1.74
CA SER A 364 10.27 9.97 -2.96
C SER A 364 11.11 8.88 -3.67
N TYR A 365 11.57 7.87 -2.93
CA TYR A 365 12.37 6.76 -3.46
C TYR A 365 11.55 5.56 -3.96
N ILE A 366 10.27 5.44 -3.59
CA ILE A 366 9.42 4.30 -4.03
C ILE A 366 9.12 4.39 -5.53
N GLY A 367 9.62 3.45 -6.33
CA GLY A 367 9.35 3.36 -7.77
C GLY A 367 7.90 2.92 -8.06
N PRO A 368 7.25 3.44 -9.12
CA PRO A 368 5.92 2.99 -9.52
C PRO A 368 5.87 1.48 -9.83
N GLU A 369 6.95 0.92 -10.36
CA GLU A 369 7.13 -0.50 -10.63
C GLU A 369 7.08 -1.39 -9.39
N GLU A 370 7.45 -0.86 -8.21
CA GLU A 370 7.44 -1.63 -6.96
C GLU A 370 6.00 -2.04 -6.58
N PHE A 371 4.99 -1.24 -6.93
CA PHE A 371 3.59 -1.58 -6.71
C PHE A 371 3.14 -2.78 -7.55
N ILE A 372 3.65 -2.95 -8.77
CA ILE A 372 3.29 -4.07 -9.62
C ILE A 372 3.99 -5.34 -9.15
N GLN A 373 5.28 -5.22 -8.82
CA GLN A 373 6.12 -6.32 -8.37
C GLN A 373 5.66 -6.87 -7.02
N ALA A 374 5.12 -6.03 -6.13
CA ALA A 374 4.58 -6.44 -4.84
C ALA A 374 3.40 -7.43 -4.93
N PHE A 375 2.71 -7.51 -6.07
CA PHE A 375 1.51 -8.32 -6.26
C PHE A 375 1.67 -9.44 -7.28
N GLU A 376 2.89 -9.70 -7.75
CA GLU A 376 3.14 -10.74 -8.73
C GLU A 376 3.00 -12.14 -8.08
N LYS A 377 2.08 -12.95 -8.62
CA LYS A 377 1.85 -14.33 -8.15
C LYS A 377 2.94 -15.25 -8.70
N LYS A 378 3.49 -16.10 -7.84
CA LYS A 378 4.10 -17.37 -8.27
C LYS A 378 2.98 -18.29 -8.75
N ASP A 379 2.93 -18.57 -10.05
CA ASP A 379 2.06 -19.62 -10.57
C ASP A 379 2.59 -20.99 -10.09
N PRO A 380 1.82 -21.81 -9.36
CA PRO A 380 2.27 -23.11 -8.87
C PRO A 380 2.51 -24.15 -9.96
N LEU A 381 2.03 -23.92 -11.20
CA LEU A 381 2.14 -24.88 -12.31
C LEU A 381 3.34 -24.61 -13.23
N ASP A 382 4.03 -23.47 -13.06
CA ASP A 382 5.16 -23.09 -13.90
C ASP A 382 6.47 -23.65 -13.31
N ASN A 383 6.68 -24.95 -13.52
CA ASN A 383 7.78 -25.72 -12.93
C ASN A 383 9.17 -25.47 -13.55
N ASP A 384 9.34 -24.53 -14.48
CA ASP A 384 10.67 -24.31 -15.11
C ASP A 384 11.04 -22.86 -15.50
N LYS A 385 10.26 -21.86 -15.09
CA LYS A 385 10.73 -20.46 -15.13
C LYS A 385 10.19 -19.74 -13.91
N SER A 386 11.06 -19.52 -12.93
CA SER A 386 10.77 -18.53 -11.89
C SER A 386 10.45 -17.20 -12.58
N CYS A 387 9.18 -16.81 -12.64
CA CYS A 387 8.80 -15.44 -12.97
C CYS A 387 9.39 -14.53 -11.88
N PHE A 388 10.58 -14.03 -12.19
CA PHE A 388 11.07 -12.69 -11.85
C PHE A 388 11.39 -12.33 -10.39
N ILE A 389 11.69 -13.31 -9.52
CA ILE A 389 12.18 -13.00 -8.16
C ILE A 389 13.67 -12.68 -8.18
N ASP A 390 13.99 -11.39 -8.18
CA ASP A 390 15.20 -10.89 -7.55
C ASP A 390 14.74 -10.10 -6.32
N HIS A 391 14.97 -10.64 -5.11
CA HIS A 391 14.51 -10.07 -3.82
C HIS A 391 15.02 -8.64 -3.54
N LYS A 392 15.80 -8.07 -4.45
CA LYS A 392 16.28 -6.68 -4.42
C LYS A 392 15.29 -5.65 -4.96
N LYS A 393 14.15 -6.05 -5.56
CA LYS A 393 13.33 -5.14 -6.38
C LYS A 393 12.25 -4.31 -5.65
N THR A 394 11.76 -4.72 -4.48
CA THR A 394 10.75 -3.98 -3.67
C THR A 394 11.34 -3.28 -2.45
N SER A 395 12.65 -3.01 -2.46
CA SER A 395 13.41 -2.61 -1.26
C SER A 395 12.90 -1.32 -0.61
N ASN A 396 12.46 -0.32 -1.38
CA ASN A 396 11.99 0.94 -0.81
C ASN A 396 10.57 0.82 -0.27
N LEU A 397 9.71 0.08 -0.99
CA LEU A 397 8.36 -0.21 -0.55
C LEU A 397 8.37 -0.93 0.80
N GLU A 398 9.20 -1.99 0.93
CA GLU A 398 9.38 -2.74 2.17
C GLU A 398 10.00 -1.87 3.27
N ALA A 399 11.02 -1.07 2.95
CA ALA A 399 11.64 -0.15 3.91
C ALA A 399 10.66 0.94 4.41
N TYR A 400 9.67 1.32 3.61
CA TYR A 400 8.63 2.25 4.02
C TYR A 400 7.61 1.60 4.96
N VAL A 401 7.26 0.34 4.71
CA VAL A 401 6.47 -0.47 5.63
C VAL A 401 7.21 -0.72 6.95
N GLU A 402 8.50 -1.03 6.89
CA GLU A 402 9.34 -1.17 8.07
C GLU A 402 9.37 0.11 8.90
N TRP A 403 9.42 1.27 8.25
CA TRP A 403 9.34 2.56 8.93
C TRP A 403 8.04 2.74 9.72
N PHE A 404 6.89 2.41 9.13
CA PHE A 404 5.60 2.45 9.83
C PHE A 404 5.60 1.58 11.09
N ASN A 405 6.07 0.33 10.95
CA ASN A 405 6.16 -0.63 12.06
C ASN A 405 7.12 -0.14 13.14
N ARG A 406 8.28 0.39 12.73
CA ARG A 406 9.29 0.96 13.61
C ARG A 406 8.76 2.15 14.40
N LEU A 407 8.06 3.08 13.75
CA LEU A 407 7.45 4.23 14.41
C LEU A 407 6.41 3.77 15.44
N SER A 408 5.56 2.80 15.08
CA SER A 408 4.55 2.23 15.98
C SER A 408 5.19 1.63 17.23
N PHE A 409 6.20 0.76 17.05
CA PHE A 409 6.92 0.17 18.19
C PHE A 409 7.75 1.18 18.97
N MET A 410 8.28 2.24 18.34
CA MET A 410 9.01 3.30 19.03
C MET A 410 8.09 4.05 19.99
N VAL A 411 6.88 4.40 19.56
CA VAL A 411 5.86 5.01 20.43
C VAL A 411 5.55 4.11 21.62
N ALA A 412 5.31 2.82 21.37
CA ALA A 412 5.04 1.87 22.44
C ALA A 412 6.24 1.71 23.39
N THR A 413 7.45 1.63 22.85
CA THR A 413 8.71 1.55 23.61
C THR A 413 8.84 2.76 24.53
N GLU A 414 8.68 3.98 24.00
CA GLU A 414 8.73 5.22 24.76
C GLU A 414 7.74 5.25 25.93
N ILE A 415 6.53 4.72 25.74
CA ILE A 415 5.50 4.67 26.78
C ILE A 415 5.84 3.61 27.85
N CYS A 416 6.26 2.42 27.42
CA CYS A 416 6.51 1.27 28.29
C CYS A 416 7.88 1.28 28.98
N MET A 417 8.77 2.24 28.69
CA MET A 417 10.08 2.35 29.33
C MET A 417 9.98 2.26 30.87
N PRO A 418 10.52 1.21 31.53
CA PRO A 418 10.29 0.96 32.95
C PRO A 418 10.82 2.05 33.89
N VAL A 419 11.84 2.78 33.45
CA VAL A 419 12.42 3.92 34.18
C VAL A 419 11.42 5.07 34.39
N LYS A 420 10.36 5.15 33.58
CA LYS A 420 9.36 6.22 33.66
C LYS A 420 8.30 5.90 34.71
N LYS A 421 8.13 6.83 35.66
CA LYS A 421 7.01 6.77 36.62
C LYS A 421 5.67 6.97 35.91
N LYS A 422 4.58 6.48 36.51
CA LYS A 422 3.20 6.60 35.98
C LYS A 422 2.84 7.98 35.40
N LYS A 423 3.13 9.06 36.14
CA LYS A 423 2.85 10.45 35.70
C LYS A 423 3.67 10.86 34.47
N GLN A 424 4.92 10.39 34.37
CA GLN A 424 5.76 10.65 33.20
C GLN A 424 5.26 9.87 31.98
N ARG A 425 4.84 8.61 32.15
CA ARG A 425 4.23 7.83 31.06
C ARG A 425 2.97 8.50 30.51
N ALA A 426 2.07 8.96 31.39
CA ALA A 426 0.88 9.69 30.97
C ALA A 426 1.22 10.95 30.15
N ARG A 427 2.25 11.72 30.57
CA ARG A 427 2.74 12.88 29.79
C ARG A 427 3.29 12.50 28.42
N VAL A 428 4.00 11.38 28.30
CA VAL A 428 4.49 10.87 27.01
C VAL A 428 3.33 10.49 26.10
N MET A 429 2.27 9.88 26.64
CA MET A 429 1.06 9.54 25.87
C MET A 429 0.33 10.80 25.39
N GLU A 430 0.10 11.77 26.27
CA GLU A 430 -0.50 13.07 25.88
C GLU A 430 0.32 13.78 24.81
N PHE A 431 1.65 13.74 24.91
CA PHE A 431 2.54 14.28 23.89
C PHE A 431 2.35 13.60 22.53
N PHE A 432 2.34 12.27 22.47
CA PHE A 432 2.13 11.56 21.21
C PHE A 432 0.72 11.73 20.65
N ILE A 433 -0.30 11.92 21.49
CA ILE A 433 -1.66 12.30 21.05
C ILE A 433 -1.61 13.66 20.33
N ASP A 434 -0.90 14.63 20.89
CA ASP A 434 -0.73 15.93 20.25
C ASP A 434 0.10 15.84 18.95
N VAL A 435 1.15 15.01 18.91
CA VAL A 435 1.92 14.74 17.67
C VAL A 435 1.01 14.13 16.60
N ALA A 436 0.21 13.13 16.95
CA ALA A 436 -0.73 12.48 16.04
C ALA A 436 -1.75 13.48 15.46
N ARG A 437 -2.28 14.37 16.31
CA ARG A 437 -3.16 15.46 15.86
C ARG A 437 -2.45 16.38 14.86
N GLU A 438 -1.20 16.75 15.10
CA GLU A 438 -0.45 17.58 14.16
C GLU A 438 -0.14 16.82 12.85
N CYS A 439 0.11 15.52 12.90
CA CYS A 439 0.19 14.68 11.70
C CYS A 439 -1.12 14.72 10.89
N PHE A 440 -2.28 14.62 11.54
CA PHE A 440 -3.59 14.78 10.88
C PHE A 440 -3.72 16.15 10.21
N ASN A 441 -3.37 17.23 10.91
CA ASN A 441 -3.45 18.61 10.40
C ASN A 441 -2.55 18.84 9.17
N ILE A 442 -1.35 18.22 9.15
CA ILE A 442 -0.40 18.31 8.04
C ILE A 442 -0.89 17.51 6.82
N GLY A 443 -1.75 16.51 6.99
CA GLY A 443 -2.08 15.53 5.95
C GLY A 443 -1.15 14.31 5.97
N ASN A 444 -0.45 14.09 7.09
CA ASN A 444 0.39 12.92 7.33
C ASN A 444 -0.40 11.79 8.02
N PHE A 445 -1.19 11.06 7.23
CA PHE A 445 -2.06 10.00 7.76
C PHE A 445 -1.29 8.72 8.11
N ASN A 446 -0.14 8.47 7.47
CA ASN A 446 0.69 7.29 7.76
C ASN A 446 1.28 7.35 9.18
N SER A 447 1.95 8.46 9.53
CA SER A 447 2.51 8.65 10.87
C SER A 447 1.42 8.73 11.94
N LEU A 448 0.29 9.39 11.64
CA LEU A 448 -0.89 9.39 12.52
C LEU A 448 -1.32 7.96 12.86
N MET A 449 -1.51 7.12 11.83
CA MET A 449 -1.94 5.75 12.03
C MET A 449 -0.88 4.93 12.78
N ALA A 450 0.41 5.14 12.52
CA ALA A 450 1.49 4.47 13.23
C ALA A 450 1.48 4.81 14.73
N ILE A 451 1.26 6.08 15.09
CA ILE A 451 1.18 6.51 16.49
C ILE A 451 -0.03 5.88 17.18
N ILE A 452 -1.21 5.92 16.56
CA ILE A 452 -2.42 5.25 17.07
C ILE A 452 -2.17 3.76 17.26
N SER A 453 -1.53 3.11 16.27
CA SER A 453 -1.21 1.69 16.32
C SER A 453 -0.27 1.34 17.47
N GLY A 454 0.75 2.18 17.71
CA GLY A 454 1.65 2.06 18.86
C GLY A 454 0.92 2.16 20.20
N MET A 455 0.00 3.10 20.34
CA MET A 455 -0.80 3.28 21.56
C MET A 455 -1.81 2.16 21.79
N ASN A 456 -2.27 1.50 20.72
CA ASN A 456 -3.23 0.40 20.78
C ASN A 456 -2.59 -0.99 20.88
N MET A 457 -1.26 -1.09 20.88
CA MET A 457 -0.59 -2.35 21.15
C MET A 457 -0.94 -2.86 22.56
N SER A 458 -1.10 -4.19 22.68
CA SER A 458 -1.45 -4.84 23.95
C SER A 458 -0.61 -4.39 25.16
N PRO A 459 0.73 -4.23 25.06
CA PRO A 459 1.55 -3.74 26.18
C PRO A 459 1.22 -2.31 26.64
N VAL A 460 0.65 -1.47 25.77
CA VAL A 460 0.27 -0.09 26.12
C VAL A 460 -1.19 -0.04 26.59
N SER A 461 -2.11 -0.69 25.89
CA SER A 461 -3.54 -0.65 26.19
C SER A 461 -3.92 -1.30 27.54
N ARG A 462 -3.05 -2.18 28.06
CA ARG A 462 -3.20 -2.79 29.39
C ARG A 462 -2.79 -1.90 30.57
N LEU A 463 -2.10 -0.78 30.35
CA LEU A 463 -1.62 0.10 31.42
C LEU A 463 -2.75 0.95 32.03
N LYS A 464 -3.79 0.32 32.58
CA LYS A 464 -5.04 0.96 33.01
C LYS A 464 -4.80 2.09 34.01
N LYS A 465 -3.82 1.93 34.91
CA LYS A 465 -3.49 2.97 35.91
C LYS A 465 -2.86 4.18 35.23
N THR A 466 -2.06 4.00 34.19
CA THR A 466 -1.52 5.12 33.40
C THR A 466 -2.62 5.78 32.57
N TRP A 467 -3.46 5.01 31.87
CA TRP A 467 -4.59 5.55 31.08
C TRP A 467 -5.55 6.39 31.90
N SER A 468 -5.81 6.01 33.17
CA SER A 468 -6.65 6.82 34.10
C SER A 468 -6.11 8.24 34.37
N LYS A 469 -4.88 8.55 33.96
CA LYS A 469 -4.24 9.87 34.10
C LYS A 469 -4.09 10.62 32.78
N VAL A 470 -4.45 10.01 31.66
CA VAL A 470 -4.38 10.60 30.32
C VAL A 470 -5.74 11.20 29.98
N LYS A 471 -5.76 12.39 29.39
CA LYS A 471 -6.97 12.95 28.78
C LYS A 471 -7.22 12.30 27.43
N THR A 472 -8.19 11.40 27.33
CA THR A 472 -8.40 10.57 26.14
C THR A 472 -9.24 11.22 25.05
N ASP A 473 -10.01 12.28 25.33
CA ASP A 473 -10.95 12.88 24.35
C ASP A 473 -10.33 13.13 22.97
N LYS A 474 -9.10 13.65 22.92
CA LYS A 474 -8.37 13.89 21.67
C LYS A 474 -7.98 12.58 20.97
N PHE A 475 -7.54 11.59 21.74
CA PHE A 475 -7.17 10.27 21.22
C PHE A 475 -8.40 9.55 20.65
N ASP A 476 -9.52 9.57 21.37
CA ASP A 476 -10.77 8.92 20.94
C ASP A 476 -11.28 9.51 19.61
N ILE A 477 -11.15 10.82 19.42
CA ILE A 477 -11.45 11.49 18.14
C ILE A 477 -10.51 11.02 17.02
N LEU A 478 -9.20 10.93 17.28
CA LEU A 478 -8.22 10.49 16.29
C LEU A 478 -8.43 9.01 15.91
N GLU A 479 -8.75 8.15 16.87
CA GLU A 479 -9.14 6.77 16.62
C GLU A 479 -10.38 6.70 15.73
N LEU A 480 -11.42 7.49 16.02
CA LEU A 480 -12.62 7.55 15.19
C LEU A 480 -12.31 7.99 13.76
N GLN A 481 -11.37 8.92 13.55
CA GLN A 481 -10.96 9.35 12.22
C GLN A 481 -10.27 8.24 11.42
N MET A 482 -9.57 7.33 12.09
CA MET A 482 -8.81 6.24 11.46
C MET A 482 -9.48 4.87 11.60
N ASP A 483 -10.72 4.84 12.07
CA ASP A 483 -11.47 3.63 12.35
C ASP A 483 -11.74 2.82 11.06
N PRO A 484 -11.59 1.48 11.09
CA PRO A 484 -11.78 0.64 9.91
C PRO A 484 -13.24 0.50 9.45
N SER A 485 -14.23 0.93 10.24
CA SER A 485 -15.65 0.80 9.91
C SER A 485 -16.01 1.49 8.59
N GLY A 486 -16.97 0.91 7.86
CA GLY A 486 -17.37 1.41 6.55
C GLY A 486 -16.22 1.45 5.54
N ASN A 487 -15.28 0.50 5.63
CA ASN A 487 -14.03 0.48 4.86
C ASN A 487 -13.23 1.77 5.03
N PHE A 488 -12.95 2.16 6.28
CA PHE A 488 -12.24 3.40 6.62
C PHE A 488 -12.95 4.67 6.13
N TYR A 489 -14.29 4.75 6.29
CA TYR A 489 -15.10 5.85 5.75
C TYR A 489 -14.62 7.25 6.21
N ASN A 490 -14.35 7.41 7.50
CA ASN A 490 -13.92 8.69 8.08
C ASN A 490 -12.55 9.10 7.53
N TYR A 491 -11.58 8.19 7.55
CA TYR A 491 -10.26 8.40 6.95
C TYR A 491 -10.37 8.77 5.47
N ARG A 492 -11.16 8.03 4.68
CA ARG A 492 -11.33 8.30 3.25
C ARG A 492 -11.93 9.68 3.01
N THR A 493 -12.82 10.16 3.89
CA THR A 493 -13.37 11.51 3.83
C THR A 493 -12.33 12.57 4.15
N ALA A 494 -11.55 12.40 5.22
CA ALA A 494 -10.45 13.29 5.57
C ALA A 494 -9.36 13.33 4.46
N PHE A 495 -9.06 12.17 3.88
CA PHE A 495 -8.13 12.00 2.79
C PHE A 495 -8.57 12.73 1.52
N ARG A 496 -9.87 12.64 1.13
CA ARG A 496 -10.41 13.48 0.03
C ARG A 496 -10.19 14.97 0.29
N GLY A 497 -10.47 15.40 1.52
CA GLY A 497 -10.23 16.78 1.93
C GLY A 497 -8.77 17.18 1.75
N ALA A 498 -7.82 16.34 2.15
CA ALA A 498 -6.39 16.60 1.98
C ALA A 498 -5.97 16.66 0.50
N THR A 499 -6.40 15.71 -0.31
CA THR A 499 -6.13 15.70 -1.74
C THR A 499 -6.72 16.92 -2.44
N GLN A 500 -7.92 17.36 -2.07
CA GLN A 500 -8.52 18.57 -2.62
C GLN A 500 -7.73 19.82 -2.22
N ARG A 501 -7.33 19.94 -0.95
CA ARG A 501 -6.47 21.04 -0.46
C ARG A 501 -5.15 21.11 -1.24
N SER A 502 -4.54 19.97 -1.52
CA SER A 502 -3.28 19.89 -2.28
C SER A 502 -3.42 20.41 -3.72
N ARG A 503 -4.56 20.15 -4.37
CA ARG A 503 -4.82 20.65 -5.73
C ARG A 503 -5.02 22.15 -5.81
N THR A 504 -5.73 22.71 -4.83
CA THR A 504 -6.03 24.16 -4.77
C THR A 504 -5.03 24.90 -3.87
N ALA A 505 -3.87 24.31 -3.62
CA ALA A 505 -2.88 24.80 -2.67
C ALA A 505 -2.26 26.12 -3.15
N ASN A 506 -2.23 27.11 -2.26
CA ASN A 506 -1.53 28.38 -2.48
C ASN A 506 -0.16 28.39 -1.79
N SER A 507 0.12 27.37 -0.97
CA SER A 507 1.41 27.16 -0.30
C SER A 507 1.93 25.74 -0.51
N THR A 508 3.24 25.56 -0.38
CA THR A 508 3.87 24.22 -0.44
C THR A 508 3.41 23.30 0.68
N ARG A 509 3.06 23.85 1.85
CA ARG A 509 2.52 23.10 3.00
C ARG A 509 1.19 22.42 2.69
N GLU A 510 0.30 23.11 1.98
CA GLU A 510 -1.02 22.57 1.63
C GLU A 510 -0.93 21.43 0.60
N LYS A 511 0.20 21.29 -0.10
CA LYS A 511 0.43 20.22 -1.07
C LYS A 511 0.67 18.85 -0.44
N ILE A 512 1.04 18.80 0.84
CA ILE A 512 1.41 17.57 1.54
C ILE A 512 0.21 16.64 1.66
N VAL A 513 0.36 15.43 1.13
CA VAL A 513 -0.59 14.33 1.28
C VAL A 513 0.21 13.05 1.45
N ILE A 514 0.19 12.47 2.63
CA ILE A 514 0.82 11.17 2.90
C ILE A 514 -0.32 10.20 3.29
N PRO A 515 -0.70 9.27 2.40
CA PRO A 515 -1.82 8.36 2.63
C PRO A 515 -1.49 7.37 3.75
N PHE A 516 -2.52 6.81 4.40
CA PHE A 516 -2.34 5.57 5.15
C PHE A 516 -1.96 4.46 4.18
N PHE A 517 -0.67 4.12 4.17
CA PHE A 517 -0.06 3.42 3.05
C PHE A 517 -0.54 1.96 2.93
N SER A 518 -0.75 1.29 4.06
CA SER A 518 -1.29 -0.07 4.08
C SER A 518 -2.63 -0.19 3.38
N LEU A 519 -3.50 0.82 3.55
CA LEU A 519 -4.80 0.84 2.87
C LEU A 519 -4.64 1.12 1.37
N LEU A 520 -3.74 2.03 0.98
CA LEU A 520 -3.43 2.27 -0.42
C LEU A 520 -2.94 0.98 -1.12
N ILE A 521 -1.99 0.27 -0.51
CA ILE A 521 -1.47 -1.01 -1.03
C ILE A 521 -2.57 -2.06 -1.10
N LYS A 522 -3.41 -2.16 -0.06
CA LYS A 522 -4.57 -3.05 -0.05
C LYS A 522 -5.53 -2.76 -1.22
N ASP A 523 -5.83 -1.48 -1.47
CA ASP A 523 -6.74 -1.09 -2.54
C ASP A 523 -6.16 -1.40 -3.94
N ILE A 524 -4.85 -1.20 -4.15
CA ILE A 524 -4.17 -1.56 -5.41
C ILE A 524 -4.12 -3.09 -5.57
N TYR A 525 -3.87 -3.83 -4.51
CA TYR A 525 -3.88 -5.30 -4.51
C TYR A 525 -5.25 -5.84 -4.95
N PHE A 526 -6.34 -5.38 -4.34
CA PHE A 526 -7.68 -5.83 -4.70
C PHE A 526 -8.06 -5.49 -6.13
N LEU A 527 -7.61 -4.34 -6.62
CA LEU A 527 -7.80 -3.97 -8.01
C LEU A 527 -7.03 -4.91 -8.97
N ASN A 528 -5.83 -5.33 -8.56
CA ASN A 528 -5.08 -6.34 -9.31
C ASN A 528 -5.74 -7.73 -9.25
N GLU A 529 -6.23 -8.16 -8.09
CA GLU A 529 -6.85 -9.48 -7.92
C GLU A 529 -8.24 -9.59 -8.55
N GLY A 530 -8.97 -8.48 -8.64
CA GLY A 530 -10.35 -8.47 -9.14
C GLY A 530 -10.49 -8.77 -10.63
N CYS A 531 -9.41 -8.77 -11.41
CA CYS A 531 -9.44 -8.96 -12.87
C CYS A 531 -8.23 -9.75 -13.37
N SER A 532 -8.44 -10.64 -14.35
CA SER A 532 -7.36 -11.39 -15.02
C SER A 532 -6.44 -10.46 -15.82
N ASN A 533 -5.13 -10.75 -15.81
CA ASN A 533 -4.11 -10.04 -16.60
C ASN A 533 -4.32 -10.19 -18.12
N ARG A 534 -4.90 -11.33 -18.53
CA ARG A 534 -5.27 -11.62 -19.91
C ARG A 534 -6.76 -11.88 -20.03
N MET A 535 -7.33 -11.48 -21.16
CA MET A 535 -8.67 -11.86 -21.58
C MET A 535 -8.67 -13.29 -22.13
N GLN A 536 -9.86 -13.86 -22.35
CA GLN A 536 -10.03 -15.23 -22.87
C GLN A 536 -9.40 -15.44 -24.25
N ASN A 537 -9.31 -14.39 -25.07
CA ASN A 537 -8.65 -14.41 -26.38
C ASN A 537 -7.11 -14.25 -26.30
N GLY A 538 -6.52 -14.27 -25.10
CA GLY A 538 -5.09 -14.10 -24.88
C GLY A 538 -4.58 -12.65 -24.88
N HIS A 539 -5.43 -11.68 -25.23
CA HIS A 539 -5.09 -10.25 -25.20
C HIS A 539 -4.78 -9.80 -23.76
N VAL A 540 -3.89 -8.83 -23.63
CA VAL A 540 -3.64 -8.10 -22.39
C VAL A 540 -4.89 -7.30 -22.04
N ASN A 541 -5.35 -7.41 -20.79
CA ASN A 541 -6.49 -6.66 -20.28
C ASN A 541 -6.05 -5.22 -19.90
N PHE A 542 -6.04 -4.32 -20.87
CA PHE A 542 -5.52 -2.96 -20.69
C PHE A 542 -6.44 -2.10 -19.80
N GLU A 543 -7.75 -2.32 -19.83
CA GLU A 543 -8.74 -1.65 -18.97
C GLU A 543 -8.41 -1.85 -17.47
N LYS A 544 -8.03 -3.08 -17.08
CA LYS A 544 -7.52 -3.36 -15.72
C LYS A 544 -6.29 -2.51 -15.39
N PHE A 545 -5.31 -2.51 -16.29
CA PHE A 545 -4.04 -1.82 -16.05
C PHE A 545 -4.19 -0.31 -16.00
N TRP A 546 -5.14 0.24 -16.77
CA TRP A 546 -5.50 1.63 -16.72
C TRP A 546 -5.98 2.06 -15.34
N GLU A 547 -6.91 1.31 -14.75
CA GLU A 547 -7.40 1.60 -13.39
C GLU A 547 -6.30 1.48 -12.33
N MET A 548 -5.35 0.55 -12.51
CA MET A 548 -4.20 0.43 -11.61
C MET A 548 -3.23 1.60 -11.76
N ALA A 549 -2.89 1.94 -13.00
CA ALA A 549 -2.01 3.05 -13.34
C ALA A 549 -2.58 4.39 -12.82
N LYS A 550 -3.91 4.55 -12.81
CA LYS A 550 -4.57 5.71 -12.22
C LYS A 550 -4.25 5.86 -10.72
N ARG A 551 -4.32 4.78 -9.95
CA ARG A 551 -3.98 4.80 -8.50
C ARG A 551 -2.51 5.11 -8.27
N VAL A 552 -1.63 4.47 -9.03
CA VAL A 552 -0.18 4.71 -8.93
C VAL A 552 0.15 6.14 -9.36
N SER A 553 -0.49 6.68 -10.40
CA SER A 553 -0.27 8.05 -10.87
C SER A 553 -0.61 9.11 -9.81
N GLU A 554 -1.69 8.93 -9.05
CA GLU A 554 -2.01 9.83 -7.93
C GLU A 554 -0.91 9.80 -6.87
N PHE A 555 -0.41 8.62 -6.50
CA PHE A 555 0.73 8.48 -5.61
C PHE A 555 1.99 9.19 -6.15
N MET A 556 2.26 9.08 -7.46
CA MET A 556 3.39 9.72 -8.12
C MET A 556 3.36 11.25 -8.04
N VAL A 557 2.18 11.86 -7.85
CA VAL A 557 2.05 13.31 -7.59
C VAL A 557 2.45 13.63 -6.15
N TRP A 558 1.94 12.88 -5.17
CA TRP A 558 2.18 13.16 -3.75
C TRP A 558 3.64 12.96 -3.35
N LYS A 559 4.31 11.94 -3.87
CA LYS A 559 5.73 11.67 -3.56
C LYS A 559 6.71 12.74 -4.07
N LYS A 560 6.28 13.64 -4.96
CA LYS A 560 7.12 14.74 -5.51
C LYS A 560 7.09 15.99 -4.64
N VAL A 561 6.26 16.02 -3.59
CA VAL A 561 6.15 17.18 -2.71
C VAL A 561 7.41 17.28 -1.86
N GLU A 562 8.13 18.40 -2.01
CA GLU A 562 9.23 18.74 -1.12
C GLU A 562 8.69 19.18 0.25
N CYS A 563 9.31 18.69 1.32
CA CYS A 563 8.89 19.05 2.67
C CYS A 563 9.26 20.52 2.96
N PRO A 564 8.28 21.39 3.25
CA PRO A 564 8.50 22.83 3.42
C PRO A 564 8.96 23.23 4.82
N PHE A 565 9.06 22.28 5.75
CA PHE A 565 9.44 22.54 7.13
C PHE A 565 10.97 22.58 7.27
N GLU A 566 11.48 23.29 8.27
CA GLU A 566 12.91 23.26 8.57
C GLU A 566 13.34 21.89 9.11
N LYS A 567 14.55 21.46 8.74
CA LYS A 567 15.11 20.18 9.20
C LYS A 567 15.83 20.37 10.53
N ASP A 568 15.39 19.66 11.56
CA ASP A 568 16.14 19.52 12.82
C ASP A 568 16.89 18.18 12.83
N ARG A 569 18.21 18.26 12.65
CA ARG A 569 19.08 17.08 12.58
C ARG A 569 19.08 16.26 13.88
N LYS A 570 18.92 16.89 15.05
CA LYS A 570 18.95 16.17 16.34
C LYS A 570 17.68 15.34 16.50
N ILE A 571 16.54 15.92 16.16
CA ILE A 571 15.24 15.24 16.23
C ILE A 571 15.17 14.12 15.19
N LEU A 572 15.56 14.40 13.94
CA LEU A 572 15.61 13.38 12.87
C LEU A 572 16.51 12.20 13.25
N GLN A 573 17.71 12.47 13.76
CA GLN A 573 18.63 11.43 14.20
C GLN A 573 18.00 10.57 15.31
N TYR A 574 17.29 11.18 16.26
CA TYR A 574 16.61 10.45 17.32
C TYR A 574 15.50 9.57 16.76
N LEU A 575 14.56 10.14 15.99
CA LEU A 575 13.44 9.40 15.40
C LEU A 575 13.89 8.21 14.55
N LEU A 576 14.97 8.39 13.79
CA LEU A 576 15.51 7.33 12.92
C LEU A 576 16.25 6.25 13.70
N THR A 577 16.93 6.57 14.81
CA THR A 577 17.87 5.63 15.47
C THR A 577 17.53 5.27 16.92
N ALA A 578 16.42 5.76 17.47
CA ALA A 578 15.97 5.38 18.81
C ALA A 578 15.88 3.85 18.96
N PRO A 579 16.33 3.26 20.08
CA PRO A 579 16.18 1.83 20.30
C PRO A 579 14.69 1.48 20.40
N VAL A 580 14.30 0.38 19.77
CA VAL A 580 12.90 -0.07 19.72
C VAL A 580 12.84 -1.50 20.26
N PHE A 581 11.93 -1.75 21.19
CA PHE A 581 11.76 -3.07 21.79
C PHE A 581 11.09 -4.05 20.83
N SER A 582 11.49 -5.32 20.93
CA SER A 582 10.71 -6.42 20.35
C SER A 582 9.38 -6.57 21.08
N GLU A 583 8.42 -7.28 20.47
CA GLU A 583 7.10 -7.54 21.09
C GLU A 583 7.24 -8.14 22.51
N ASP A 584 8.07 -9.17 22.68
CA ASP A 584 8.32 -9.80 23.98
C ASP A 584 8.96 -8.84 24.99
N THR A 585 9.95 -8.06 24.55
CA THR A 585 10.62 -7.08 25.42
C THR A 585 9.64 -5.99 25.85
N LEU A 586 8.75 -5.57 24.95
CA LEU A 586 7.73 -4.56 25.21
C LEU A 586 6.68 -5.10 26.20
N CYS A 587 6.24 -6.36 26.04
CA CYS A 587 5.37 -7.04 26.99
C CYS A 587 5.98 -7.09 28.40
N LEU A 588 7.25 -7.50 28.51
CA LEU A 588 7.98 -7.51 29.78
C LEU A 588 8.06 -6.12 30.41
N ALA A 589 8.47 -5.11 29.65
CA ALA A 589 8.57 -3.72 30.12
C ALA A 589 7.21 -3.16 30.60
N SER A 590 6.12 -3.55 29.94
CA SER A 590 4.76 -3.24 30.38
C SER A 590 4.42 -3.88 31.72
N TYR A 591 4.71 -5.18 31.91
CA TYR A 591 4.48 -5.86 33.20
C TYR A 591 5.32 -5.29 34.33
N ASP A 592 6.57 -4.90 34.04
CA ASP A 592 7.44 -4.24 35.02
C ASP A 592 6.93 -2.83 35.38
N SER A 593 6.24 -2.16 34.46
CA SER A 593 5.61 -0.84 34.67
C SER A 593 4.30 -0.91 35.46
N GLU A 594 3.47 -1.91 35.18
CA GLU A 594 2.21 -2.23 35.87
C GLU A 594 2.03 -3.75 35.88
N GLY A 595 2.10 -4.37 37.06
CA GLY A 595 2.06 -5.83 37.22
C GLY A 595 0.81 -6.51 36.62
N PRO A 596 0.85 -7.84 36.43
CA PRO A 596 -0.24 -8.58 35.80
C PRO A 596 -1.54 -8.52 36.62
N GLU A 597 -2.67 -8.31 35.96
CA GLU A 597 -3.97 -8.12 36.62
C GLU A 597 -4.78 -9.43 36.75
N ASN A 598 -4.58 -10.39 35.85
CA ASN A 598 -5.31 -11.66 35.83
C ASN A 598 -4.36 -12.87 35.68
N ASN A 599 -4.90 -14.09 35.78
CA ASN A 599 -4.10 -15.33 35.72
C ASN A 599 -3.43 -15.53 34.35
N MET A 600 -4.11 -15.20 33.25
CA MET A 600 -3.53 -15.28 31.91
C MET A 600 -2.30 -14.37 31.75
N GLU A 601 -2.38 -13.14 32.25
CA GLU A 601 -1.26 -12.21 32.25
C GLU A 601 -0.12 -12.69 33.15
N LYS A 602 -0.43 -13.28 34.32
CA LYS A 602 0.59 -13.88 35.19
C LYS A 602 1.33 -15.00 34.48
N ASP A 603 0.62 -15.85 33.75
CA ASP A 603 1.21 -16.98 33.02
C ASP A 603 2.06 -16.50 31.85
N ARG A 604 1.58 -15.51 31.07
CA ARG A 604 2.36 -14.87 30.00
C ARG A 604 3.60 -14.15 30.54
N TRP A 605 3.50 -13.46 31.66
CA TRP A 605 4.63 -12.80 32.31
C TRP A 605 5.68 -13.81 32.78
N LYS A 606 5.26 -14.95 33.36
CA LYS A 606 6.16 -16.04 33.74
C LYS A 606 6.85 -16.65 32.52
N SER A 607 6.11 -16.93 31.44
CA SER A 607 6.69 -17.55 30.24
C SER A 607 7.73 -16.64 29.59
N LEU A 608 7.52 -15.33 29.56
CA LEU A 608 8.48 -14.36 29.02
C LEU A 608 9.76 -14.23 29.85
N ARG A 609 9.72 -14.53 31.16
CA ARG A 609 10.91 -14.54 32.02
C ARG A 609 11.66 -15.88 32.00
N TYR A 610 10.98 -16.97 31.69
CA TYR A 610 11.57 -18.30 31.55
C TYR A 610 11.99 -18.56 30.10
N VAL A 611 13.10 -17.94 29.68
CA VAL A 611 13.86 -18.45 28.53
C VAL A 611 14.80 -19.54 29.07
N PRO A 612 14.71 -20.80 28.62
CA PRO A 612 15.64 -21.83 29.08
C PRO A 612 17.07 -21.42 28.70
N SER A 613 18.00 -21.48 29.65
CA SER A 613 19.43 -21.39 29.34
C SER A 613 19.76 -22.42 28.26
N PRO A 614 20.50 -22.07 27.19
CA PRO A 614 21.01 -23.08 26.28
C PRO A 614 21.97 -23.97 27.07
N GLY A 615 21.57 -25.23 27.23
CA GLY A 615 22.39 -26.29 27.85
C GLY A 615 23.47 -26.80 26.91
#